data_AF-A0A522HBF5-F1
#
_entry.id   AF-A0A522HBF5-F1
#
_cell.length_a   1.000
_cell.length_b   1.000
_cell.length_c   1.000
_cell.angle_alpha   90.00
_cell.angle_beta   90.00
_cell.angle_gamma   90.00
#
_symmetry.space_group_name_H-M   'P 1'
#
loop_
_entity.id
_entity.type
_entity.pdbx_description
1 polymer ?
#
loop_
_entity_poly.entity_id
_entity_poly.type
_entity_poly.pdbx_seq_one_letter_code
_entity_poly.pdbx_strand_id
1 'polypeptide(L)'
;MSQESQGARLDTAAVRARLLECAERLGGDPLLIRSLSEADLVAYAGAPDHLLLDFVELMMDTADRDAGRVPAGHTLPMHCARCGLVWVHPSMAAALPVVGGWPRALGCPWCHVRRAGGYIPRPPVACSGCRHFTQDTLNPEAGMGVCGAGKGMHYPLARHVCGNHSTRKPHEEA
;
A
#
# COMPACT_ATOMS: atom_id res chain seq x y z
N MET A 1 43.18 -23.77 31.62
CA MET A 1 43.31 -23.39 30.19
C MET A 1 42.28 -24.17 29.42
N SER A 2 41.32 -23.49 28.80
CA SER A 2 40.90 -23.70 27.41
C SER A 2 39.53 -23.05 27.16
N GLN A 3 39.64 -21.85 26.60
CA GLN A 3 38.81 -21.26 25.55
C GLN A 3 37.33 -20.99 25.85
N GLU A 4 37.11 -19.78 26.39
CA GLU A 4 35.91 -18.99 26.14
C GLU A 4 35.72 -18.83 24.63
N SER A 5 34.63 -19.40 24.13
CA SER A 5 34.06 -19.10 22.82
C SER A 5 33.48 -17.68 22.82
N GLN A 6 34.35 -16.67 22.80
CA GLN A 6 34.01 -15.28 22.46
C GLN A 6 33.87 -15.16 20.94
N GLY A 7 32.88 -15.84 20.38
CA GLY A 7 32.31 -15.41 19.09
C GLY A 7 31.65 -14.07 19.34
N ALA A 8 32.02 -13.04 18.57
CA ALA A 8 31.47 -11.69 18.68
C ALA A 8 29.94 -11.75 18.81
N ARG A 9 29.45 -11.62 20.04
CA ARG A 9 28.01 -11.57 20.32
C ARG A 9 27.52 -10.30 19.67
N LEU A 10 26.84 -10.43 18.53
CA LEU A 10 26.28 -9.29 17.81
C LEU A 10 25.45 -8.49 18.81
N ASP A 11 25.80 -7.21 18.98
CA ASP A 11 25.19 -6.35 19.99
C ASP A 11 23.80 -5.93 19.54
N THR A 12 22.84 -6.84 19.75
CA THR A 12 21.42 -6.62 19.44
C THR A 12 20.84 -5.46 20.23
N ALA A 13 21.39 -5.13 21.41
CA ALA A 13 20.97 -3.97 22.18
C ALA A 13 21.37 -2.66 21.48
N ALA A 14 22.60 -2.57 20.97
CA ALA A 14 23.05 -1.42 20.18
C ALA A 14 22.25 -1.27 18.87
N VAL A 15 21.97 -2.38 18.17
CA VAL A 15 21.11 -2.34 16.96
C VAL A 15 19.71 -1.83 17.31
N ARG A 16 19.10 -2.33 18.39
CA ARG A 16 17.78 -1.88 18.84
C ARG A 16 17.77 -0.40 19.18
N ALA A 17 18.80 0.10 19.86
CA ALA A 17 18.92 1.52 20.20
C ALA A 17 18.95 2.39 18.93
N ARG A 18 19.76 2.02 17.92
CA ARG A 18 19.82 2.72 16.64
C ARG A 18 18.50 2.71 15.88
N LEU A 19 17.77 1.60 15.90
CA LEU A 19 16.42 1.51 15.30
C LEU A 19 15.40 2.40 16.03
N LEU A 20 15.49 2.49 17.37
CA LEU A 20 14.63 3.38 18.16
C LEU A 20 14.90 4.86 17.84
N GLU A 21 16.17 5.25 17.69
CA GLU A 21 16.54 6.60 17.25
C GLU A 21 16.00 6.91 15.84
N CYS A 22 16.06 5.94 14.92
CA CYS A 22 15.44 6.07 13.59
C CYS A 22 13.92 6.26 13.68
N ALA A 23 13.23 5.47 14.52
CA ALA A 23 11.79 5.60 14.73
C ALA A 23 11.41 6.95 15.34
N GLU A 24 12.17 7.45 16.32
CA GLU A 24 11.95 8.78 16.88
C GLU A 24 12.09 9.87 15.81
N ARG A 25 13.13 9.80 14.98
CA ARG A 25 13.34 10.76 13.87
C ARG A 25 12.20 10.76 12.85
N LEU A 26 11.58 9.60 12.62
CA LEU A 26 10.45 9.45 11.70
C LEU A 26 9.09 9.72 12.38
N GLY A 27 9.05 9.96 13.70
CA GLY A 27 7.81 10.10 14.47
C GLY A 27 7.01 8.81 14.60
N GLY A 28 7.67 7.65 14.49
CA GLY A 28 7.07 6.33 14.57
C GLY A 28 6.86 5.82 16.00
N ASP A 29 6.01 4.80 16.15
CA ASP A 29 5.76 4.15 17.44
C ASP A 29 6.94 3.25 17.86
N PRO A 30 7.63 3.53 18.98
CA PRO A 30 8.75 2.71 19.45
C PRO A 30 8.35 1.28 19.80
N LEU A 31 7.06 0.98 20.01
CA LEU A 31 6.59 -0.38 20.27
C LEU A 31 6.82 -1.32 19.08
N LEU A 32 6.76 -0.81 17.85
CA LEU A 32 7.08 -1.59 16.64
C LEU A 32 8.51 -2.13 16.71
N ILE A 33 9.47 -1.29 17.07
CA ILE A 33 10.87 -1.68 17.21
C ILE A 33 11.09 -2.59 18.42
N ARG A 34 10.39 -2.33 19.53
CA ARG A 34 10.47 -3.18 20.74
C ARG A 34 9.94 -4.58 20.51
N SER A 35 8.98 -4.76 19.61
CA SER A 35 8.43 -6.09 19.26
C SER A 35 9.37 -6.97 18.43
N LEU A 36 10.45 -6.41 17.86
CA LEU A 36 11.42 -7.20 17.09
C LEU A 36 12.12 -8.22 17.97
N SER A 37 12.21 -9.45 17.47
CA SER A 37 12.93 -10.53 18.15
C SER A 37 14.44 -10.31 18.09
N GLU A 38 15.20 -10.96 18.95
CA GLU A 38 16.67 -10.91 18.86
C GLU A 38 17.19 -11.46 17.52
N ALA A 39 16.51 -12.47 16.95
CA ALA A 39 16.84 -13.03 15.65
C ALA A 39 16.68 -11.99 14.51
N ASP A 40 15.62 -11.16 14.57
CA ASP A 40 15.42 -10.09 13.60
C ASP A 40 16.51 -9.02 13.72
N LEU A 41 16.91 -8.67 14.95
CA LEU A 41 17.95 -7.67 15.19
C LEU A 41 19.33 -8.11 14.72
N VAL A 42 19.64 -9.40 14.81
CA VAL A 42 20.90 -9.96 14.30
C VAL A 42 21.07 -9.70 12.81
N ALA A 43 20.00 -9.69 12.02
CA ALA A 43 20.04 -9.42 10.58
C ALA A 43 20.51 -8.00 10.23
N TYR A 44 20.42 -7.06 11.17
CA TYR A 44 20.80 -5.65 10.98
C TYR A 44 22.11 -5.28 11.67
N ALA A 45 22.83 -6.26 12.22
CA ALA A 45 24.14 -6.02 12.82
C ALA A 45 25.12 -5.47 11.77
N GLY A 46 25.67 -4.29 12.03
CA GLY A 46 26.58 -3.60 11.11
C GLY A 46 25.92 -2.92 9.90
N ALA A 47 24.59 -2.94 9.79
CA ALA A 47 23.91 -2.22 8.73
C ALA A 47 24.15 -0.70 8.87
N PRO A 48 24.38 0.03 7.75
CA PRO A 48 24.50 1.49 7.76
C PRO A 48 23.16 2.16 8.12
N ASP A 49 23.21 3.38 8.65
CA ASP A 49 22.03 4.09 9.17
C ASP A 49 20.91 4.29 8.15
N HIS A 50 21.24 4.51 6.88
CA HIS A 50 20.21 4.69 5.84
C HIS A 50 19.37 3.42 5.65
N LEU A 51 19.96 2.23 5.73
CA LEU A 51 19.20 0.97 5.66
C LEU A 51 18.32 0.77 6.91
N LEU A 52 18.78 1.23 8.08
CA LEU A 52 17.96 1.20 9.28
C LEU A 52 16.77 2.14 9.17
N LEU A 53 16.98 3.35 8.63
CA LEU A 53 15.91 4.32 8.37
C LEU A 53 14.89 3.75 7.38
N ASP A 54 15.34 3.22 6.24
CA ASP A 54 14.47 2.61 5.23
C ASP A 54 13.66 1.43 5.81
N PHE A 55 14.29 0.63 6.68
CA PHE A 55 13.62 -0.48 7.35
C PHE A 55 12.53 0.00 8.32
N VAL A 56 12.82 1.02 9.13
CA VAL A 56 11.82 1.60 10.05
C VAL A 56 10.65 2.21 9.27
N GLU A 57 10.92 2.95 8.20
CA GLU A 57 9.86 3.51 7.32
C GLU A 57 8.97 2.39 6.76
N LEU A 58 9.57 1.30 6.25
CA LEU A 58 8.81 0.16 5.75
C LEU A 58 7.96 -0.53 6.83
N MET A 59 8.44 -0.61 8.07
CA MET A 59 7.69 -1.13 9.21
C MET A 59 6.48 -0.24 9.54
N MET A 60 6.69 1.08 9.57
CA MET A 60 5.63 2.06 9.82
C MET A 60 4.55 2.00 8.74
N ASP A 61 4.93 1.97 7.46
CA ASP A 61 3.99 1.83 6.36
C ASP A 61 3.17 0.53 6.45
N THR A 62 3.80 -0.55 6.90
CA THR A 62 3.14 -1.83 7.07
C THR A 62 2.13 -1.78 8.22
N ALA A 63 2.49 -1.18 9.34
CA ALA A 63 1.59 -0.96 10.47
C ALA A 63 0.39 -0.07 10.08
N ASP A 64 0.60 0.98 9.29
CA ASP A 64 -0.48 1.81 8.77
C ASP A 64 -1.43 1.01 7.87
N ARG A 65 -0.89 0.23 6.93
CA ARG A 65 -1.69 -0.62 6.05
C ARG A 65 -2.52 -1.65 6.83
N ASP A 66 -1.92 -2.30 7.82
CA ASP A 66 -2.61 -3.27 8.67
C ASP A 66 -3.73 -2.63 9.49
N ALA A 67 -3.56 -1.37 9.88
CA ALA A 67 -4.59 -0.57 10.54
C ALA A 67 -5.62 0.06 9.57
N GLY A 68 -5.54 -0.23 8.27
CA GLY A 68 -6.43 0.33 7.24
C GLY A 68 -6.20 1.82 6.96
N ARG A 69 -5.02 2.37 7.31
CA ARG A 69 -4.61 3.75 7.03
C ARG A 69 -3.66 3.81 5.85
N VAL A 70 -3.75 4.89 5.08
CA VAL A 70 -2.84 5.15 3.97
C VAL A 70 -1.50 5.61 4.55
N PRO A 71 -0.38 4.94 4.25
CA PRO A 71 0.93 5.38 4.71
C PRO A 71 1.26 6.81 4.25
N ALA A 72 2.14 7.48 4.99
CA ALA A 72 2.60 8.82 4.62
C ALA A 72 3.22 8.82 3.21
N GLY A 73 2.99 9.90 2.45
CA GLY A 73 3.51 10.00 1.07
C GLY A 73 2.80 9.13 0.02
N HIS A 74 1.94 8.19 0.40
CA HIS A 74 1.15 7.38 -0.53
C HIS A 74 -0.02 8.17 -1.11
N THR A 75 0.27 8.99 -2.12
CA THR A 75 -0.66 10.00 -2.67
C THR A 75 -1.13 9.70 -4.09
N LEU A 76 -0.56 8.70 -4.77
CA LEU A 76 -0.96 8.36 -6.14
C LEU A 76 -1.79 7.09 -6.20
N PRO A 77 -2.83 7.05 -7.05
CA PRO A 77 -3.60 5.85 -7.25
C PRO A 77 -2.94 4.92 -8.25
N MET A 78 -3.06 3.61 -8.03
CA MET A 78 -2.70 2.57 -9.00
C MET A 78 -3.75 1.46 -9.04
N HIS A 79 -3.75 0.68 -10.12
CA HIS A 79 -4.62 -0.48 -10.26
C HIS A 79 -3.84 -1.78 -10.01
N CYS A 80 -4.16 -2.48 -8.92
CA CYS A 80 -3.68 -3.83 -8.63
C CYS A 80 -4.60 -4.90 -9.24
N ALA A 81 -4.05 -5.93 -9.86
CA ALA A 81 -4.82 -7.07 -10.38
C ALA A 81 -5.59 -7.84 -9.30
N ARG A 82 -5.13 -7.79 -8.05
CA ARG A 82 -5.76 -8.48 -6.91
C ARG A 82 -6.65 -7.55 -6.11
N CYS A 83 -6.15 -6.38 -5.74
CA CYS A 83 -6.86 -5.49 -4.82
C CYS A 83 -7.80 -4.51 -5.51
N GLY A 84 -7.68 -4.27 -6.82
CA GLY A 84 -8.31 -3.13 -7.48
C GLY A 84 -7.53 -1.85 -7.24
N LEU A 85 -8.20 -0.71 -7.13
CA LEU A 85 -7.56 0.59 -6.92
C LEU A 85 -7.03 0.77 -5.50
N VAL A 86 -5.80 1.23 -5.37
CA VAL A 86 -5.13 1.46 -4.08
C VAL A 86 -4.25 2.70 -4.13
N TRP A 87 -3.97 3.28 -2.96
CA TRP A 87 -2.97 4.33 -2.80
C TRP A 87 -1.56 3.74 -2.71
N VAL A 88 -0.61 4.35 -3.42
CA VAL A 88 0.82 4.01 -3.39
C VAL A 88 1.70 5.24 -3.41
N HIS A 89 2.95 5.06 -3.01
CA HIS A 89 3.98 6.07 -3.12
C HIS A 89 4.23 6.46 -4.59
N PRO A 90 4.48 7.74 -4.91
CA PRO A 90 4.75 8.19 -6.27
C PRO A 90 5.87 7.43 -7.00
N SER A 91 6.95 7.07 -6.29
CA SER A 91 8.05 6.29 -6.89
C SER A 91 7.61 4.92 -7.37
N MET A 92 6.68 4.27 -6.66
CA MET A 92 6.11 2.99 -7.07
C MET A 92 5.25 3.18 -8.33
N ALA A 93 4.38 4.19 -8.34
CA ALA A 93 3.53 4.47 -9.50
C ALA A 93 4.37 4.77 -10.77
N ALA A 94 5.48 5.50 -10.61
CA ALA A 94 6.39 5.84 -11.71
C ALA A 94 7.13 4.63 -12.29
N ALA A 95 7.34 3.57 -11.50
CA ALA A 95 8.02 2.35 -11.93
C ALA A 95 7.10 1.35 -12.65
N LEU A 96 5.78 1.58 -12.68
CA LEU A 96 4.80 0.64 -13.24
C LEU A 96 4.42 1.01 -14.68
N PRO A 97 4.08 0.00 -15.52
CA PRO A 97 3.51 0.25 -16.83
C PRO A 97 2.15 0.96 -16.70
N VAL A 98 1.90 1.91 -17.58
CA VAL A 98 0.64 2.66 -17.64
C VAL A 98 -0.25 2.06 -18.74
N VAL A 99 -1.42 1.55 -18.37
CA VAL A 99 -2.38 0.93 -19.31
C VAL A 99 -3.77 1.53 -19.10
N GLY A 100 -4.30 2.18 -20.13
CA GLY A 100 -5.56 2.91 -20.07
C GLY A 100 -5.50 4.13 -19.15
N GLY A 101 -4.32 4.76 -19.02
CA GLY A 101 -4.10 5.93 -18.17
C GLY A 101 -3.83 5.62 -16.69
N TRP A 102 -3.68 4.35 -16.31
CA TRP A 102 -3.45 3.93 -14.92
C TRP A 102 -2.15 3.14 -14.77
N PRO A 103 -1.31 3.43 -13.75
CA PRO A 103 -0.23 2.55 -13.33
C PRO A 103 -0.81 1.19 -12.91
N ARG A 104 -0.26 0.09 -13.46
CA ARG A 104 -0.77 -1.26 -13.21
C ARG A 104 0.28 -2.18 -12.61
N ALA A 105 -0.14 -2.96 -11.62
CA ALA A 105 0.68 -4.03 -11.07
C ALA A 105 -0.10 -5.34 -10.88
N LEU A 106 0.65 -6.45 -10.92
CA LEU A 106 0.13 -7.79 -10.62
C LEU A 106 -0.10 -8.00 -9.11
N GLY A 107 0.60 -7.23 -8.27
CA GLY A 107 0.46 -7.19 -6.82
C GLY A 107 0.74 -5.78 -6.29
N CYS A 108 0.21 -5.46 -5.11
CA CYS A 108 0.48 -4.19 -4.45
C CYS A 108 0.78 -4.43 -2.96
N PRO A 109 1.34 -3.43 -2.24
CA PRO A 109 1.60 -3.54 -0.80
C PRO A 109 0.35 -3.76 0.07
N TRP A 110 -0.86 -3.64 -0.49
CA TRP A 110 -2.12 -3.91 0.21
C TRP A 110 -2.61 -5.36 0.04
N CYS A 111 -1.94 -6.18 -0.78
CA CYS A 111 -2.37 -7.55 -1.04
C CYS A 111 -2.42 -8.42 0.22
N HIS A 112 -1.51 -8.24 1.16
CA HIS A 112 -1.51 -9.00 2.40
C HIS A 112 -2.69 -8.58 3.30
N VAL A 113 -2.98 -7.28 3.41
CA VAL A 113 -4.17 -6.75 4.10
C VAL A 113 -5.45 -7.34 3.53
N ARG A 114 -5.62 -7.32 2.19
CA ARG A 114 -6.79 -7.93 1.52
C ARG A 114 -6.93 -9.41 1.90
N ARG A 115 -5.83 -10.16 1.83
CA ARG A 115 -5.83 -11.60 2.11
C ARG A 115 -6.21 -11.89 3.57
N ALA A 116 -5.83 -11.03 4.49
CA ALA A 116 -6.23 -11.10 5.89
C ALA A 116 -7.68 -10.61 6.15
N GLY A 117 -8.41 -10.20 5.11
CA GLY A 117 -9.77 -9.64 5.25
C GLY A 117 -9.79 -8.20 5.77
N GLY A 118 -8.65 -7.52 5.82
CA GLY A 118 -8.53 -6.15 6.31
C GLY A 118 -9.14 -5.11 5.37
N TYR A 119 -9.44 -3.94 5.93
CA TYR A 119 -9.95 -2.80 5.18
C TYR A 119 -8.84 -2.14 4.34
N ILE A 120 -9.17 -1.77 3.10
CA ILE A 120 -8.27 -1.02 2.21
C ILE A 120 -8.92 0.31 1.86
N PRO A 121 -8.34 1.46 2.29
CA PRO A 121 -8.79 2.78 1.89
C PRO A 121 -8.61 2.95 0.37
N ARG A 122 -9.66 3.40 -0.33
CA ARG A 122 -9.66 3.49 -1.80
C ARG A 122 -9.50 4.92 -2.28
N PRO A 123 -8.76 5.14 -3.38
CA PRO A 123 -8.78 6.40 -4.07
C PRO A 123 -10.18 6.76 -4.58
N PRO A 124 -10.58 8.05 -4.52
CA PRO A 124 -11.86 8.48 -5.05
C PRO A 124 -11.85 8.53 -6.57
N VAL A 125 -12.86 7.90 -7.19
CA VAL A 125 -13.00 7.72 -8.64
C VAL A 125 -14.33 8.25 -9.17
N ALA A 126 -14.35 8.58 -10.45
CA ALA A 126 -15.56 8.92 -11.20
C ALA A 126 -16.06 7.69 -11.99
N CYS A 127 -17.38 7.53 -12.10
CA CYS A 127 -17.99 6.39 -12.79
C CYS A 127 -17.82 6.40 -14.32
N SER A 128 -17.67 7.58 -14.93
CA SER A 128 -17.54 7.77 -16.39
C SER A 128 -16.42 6.95 -17.05
N GLY A 129 -15.35 6.63 -16.31
CA GLY A 129 -14.24 5.80 -16.80
C GLY A 129 -14.31 4.32 -16.37
N CYS A 130 -15.38 3.91 -15.69
CA CYS A 130 -15.53 2.58 -15.14
C CYS A 130 -16.23 1.64 -16.13
N ARG A 131 -15.69 0.43 -16.32
CA ARG A 131 -16.29 -0.63 -17.16
C ARG A 131 -17.68 -1.07 -16.71
N HIS A 132 -18.03 -0.83 -15.45
CA HIS A 132 -19.30 -1.24 -14.88
C HIS A 132 -20.38 -0.17 -15.04
N PHE A 133 -20.01 1.04 -15.46
CA PHE A 133 -20.95 2.14 -15.55
C PHE A 133 -21.63 2.16 -16.91
N THR A 134 -22.96 2.12 -16.91
CA THR A 134 -23.78 2.33 -18.10
C THR A 134 -24.55 3.62 -17.91
N GLN A 135 -24.27 4.61 -18.75
CA GLN A 135 -24.99 5.89 -18.75
C GLN A 135 -26.45 5.69 -19.14
N ASP A 136 -27.37 6.35 -18.46
CA ASP A 136 -28.77 6.41 -18.88
C ASP A 136 -28.90 7.30 -20.12
N THR A 137 -29.37 6.72 -21.22
CA THR A 137 -29.52 7.41 -22.50
C THR A 137 -30.77 8.29 -22.57
N LEU A 138 -31.68 8.19 -21.59
CA LEU A 138 -32.91 8.98 -21.55
C LEU A 138 -32.67 10.43 -21.09
N ASN A 139 -31.59 10.71 -20.34
CA ASN A 139 -31.24 12.05 -19.85
C ASN A 139 -29.76 12.38 -20.06
N PRO A 140 -29.29 12.60 -21.30
CA PRO A 140 -27.86 12.67 -21.61
C PRO A 140 -27.09 13.85 -20.97
N GLU A 141 -27.72 15.03 -20.79
CA GLU A 141 -27.03 16.21 -20.23
C GLU A 141 -26.88 16.19 -18.70
N ALA A 142 -27.67 15.37 -17.99
CA ALA A 142 -27.65 15.23 -16.53
C ALA A 142 -27.45 13.77 -16.05
N GLY A 143 -27.17 12.86 -16.98
CA GLY A 143 -27.54 11.45 -16.86
C GLY A 143 -26.79 10.72 -15.78
N MET A 144 -27.49 10.47 -14.67
CA MET A 144 -27.17 9.34 -13.81
C MET A 144 -27.00 8.08 -14.66
N GLY A 145 -26.14 7.18 -14.25
CA GLY A 145 -26.05 5.85 -14.85
C GLY A 145 -26.11 4.79 -13.78
N VAL A 146 -26.23 3.53 -14.22
CA VAL A 146 -26.33 2.38 -13.33
C VAL A 146 -24.99 1.68 -13.26
N CYS A 147 -24.60 1.26 -12.05
CA CYS A 147 -23.42 0.43 -11.84
C CYS A 147 -23.79 -1.06 -11.97
N GLY A 148 -23.29 -1.72 -13.01
CA GLY A 148 -23.42 -3.16 -13.24
C GLY A 148 -22.71 -4.03 -12.19
N ALA A 149 -21.96 -3.43 -11.25
CA ALA A 149 -21.44 -4.12 -10.06
C ALA A 149 -22.39 -4.03 -8.84
N GLY A 150 -23.65 -3.63 -9.05
CA GLY A 150 -24.69 -3.62 -8.02
C GLY A 150 -24.58 -2.48 -7.02
N LYS A 151 -24.01 -1.34 -7.40
CA LYS A 151 -23.86 -0.15 -6.51
C LYS A 151 -24.97 0.90 -6.68
N GLY A 152 -25.94 0.63 -7.55
CA GLY A 152 -27.07 1.51 -7.79
C GLY A 152 -26.76 2.61 -8.81
N MET A 153 -27.45 3.74 -8.67
CA MET A 153 -27.31 4.89 -9.55
C MET A 153 -26.17 5.81 -9.09
N HIS A 154 -25.35 6.26 -10.03
CA HIS A 154 -24.27 7.20 -9.78
C HIS A 154 -24.24 8.29 -10.85
N TYR A 155 -23.82 9.49 -10.46
CA TYR A 155 -23.46 10.52 -11.42
C TYR A 155 -22.08 10.21 -12.04
N PRO A 156 -21.93 10.32 -13.38
CA PRO A 156 -20.72 9.90 -14.10
C PRO A 156 -19.45 10.61 -13.64
N LEU A 157 -19.55 11.88 -13.24
CA LEU A 157 -18.41 12.70 -12.82
C LEU A 157 -18.27 12.81 -11.30
N ALA A 158 -19.25 12.32 -10.53
CA ALA A 158 -19.19 12.39 -9.07
C ALA A 158 -18.13 11.43 -8.53
N ARG A 159 -17.17 11.99 -7.79
CA ARG A 159 -16.10 11.22 -7.16
C ARG A 159 -16.61 10.50 -5.91
N HIS A 160 -16.33 9.21 -5.81
CA HIS A 160 -16.69 8.39 -4.65
C HIS A 160 -15.70 7.24 -4.45
N VAL A 161 -15.77 6.59 -3.29
CA VAL A 161 -14.96 5.42 -2.95
C VAL A 161 -15.63 4.17 -3.53
N CYS A 162 -14.93 3.44 -4.41
CA CYS A 162 -15.46 2.21 -5.02
C CYS A 162 -14.39 1.11 -5.10
N GLY A 163 -14.63 -0.01 -4.39
CA GLY A 163 -13.74 -1.18 -4.42
C GLY A 163 -13.80 -2.00 -5.72
N ASN A 164 -14.87 -1.84 -6.51
CA ASN A 164 -15.11 -2.58 -7.75
C ASN A 164 -14.81 -1.74 -8.99
N HIS A 165 -14.28 -0.52 -8.85
CA HIS A 165 -13.95 0.30 -10.00
C HIS A 165 -12.88 -0.37 -10.85
N SER A 166 -13.14 -0.50 -12.15
CA SER A 166 -12.24 -1.13 -13.09
C SER A 166 -12.25 -0.37 -14.40
N THR A 167 -11.06 -0.11 -14.93
CA THR A 167 -10.85 0.53 -16.25
C THR A 167 -10.49 -0.48 -17.34
N ARG A 168 -10.53 -1.78 -17.05
CA ARG A 168 -10.25 -2.82 -18.06
C ARG A 168 -11.41 -2.92 -19.03
N LYS A 169 -11.13 -2.90 -20.33
CA LYS A 169 -12.13 -3.31 -21.33
C LYS A 169 -12.21 -4.85 -21.35
N PRO A 170 -13.39 -5.45 -21.58
CA PRO A 170 -13.56 -6.91 -21.59
C PRO A 170 -12.69 -7.66 -22.63
N HIS A 171 -12.15 -6.97 -23.64
CA HIS A 171 -11.43 -7.58 -24.77
C HIS A 171 -9.91 -7.32 -24.76
N GLU A 172 -9.37 -6.67 -23.73
CA GLU A 172 -7.92 -6.38 -23.62
C GLU A 172 -7.15 -7.51 -22.87
N GLU A 173 -7.67 -8.73 -22.88
CA GLU A 173 -7.05 -9.93 -22.27
C GLU A 173 -6.56 -10.92 -23.34
N ALA A 174 -5.86 -10.42 -24.36
CA ALA A 174 -5.03 -11.23 -25.25
C ALA A 174 -3.55 -10.98 -24.97
#